data_AF-A0A6C0UVV6-F1
#
_entry.id   AF-A0A6C0UVV6-F1
#
_cell.length_a   1.000
_cell.length_b   1.000
_cell.length_c   1.000
_cell.angle_alpha   90.00
_cell.angle_beta   90.00
_cell.angle_gamma   90.00
#
_symmetry.space_group_name_H-M   'P 1'
#
loop_
_entity.id
_entity.type
_entity.pdbx_description
1 polymer ?
#
loop_
_entity_poly.entity_id
_entity_poly.type
_entity_poly.pdbx_seq_one_letter_code
_entity_poly.pdbx_strand_id
1 'polypeptide(L)'
;MTSRARTALLVVAVVVAVASVAYLTNPAVVPGSTDGYERTTLTVVDDETDETLATVDARVADTRAKRFTGLSDTESLAENEGMWFVHDSSGTYAYVMRDMDFPLDIVFVAENGTITRIHHAELAPEGTSESDLTRYRGTGKYVLELPYGYTNETGIDAGDRVEVE
;
A
#
# COMPACT_ATOMS: atom_id res chain seq x y z
N MET A 1 -12.99 -9.90 -59.27
CA MET A 1 -12.77 -8.72 -58.41
C MET A 1 -12.74 -9.09 -56.92
N THR A 2 -12.14 -10.24 -56.53
CA THR A 2 -12.39 -10.87 -55.21
C THR A 2 -11.15 -11.28 -54.41
N SER A 3 -9.94 -11.21 -54.98
CA SER A 3 -8.70 -11.61 -54.29
C SER A 3 -8.10 -10.48 -53.43
N ARG A 4 -7.97 -9.27 -53.98
CA ARG A 4 -7.36 -8.12 -53.26
C ARG A 4 -8.14 -7.69 -52.02
N ALA A 5 -9.46 -7.74 -52.06
CA ALA A 5 -10.32 -7.38 -50.93
C ALA A 5 -10.22 -8.37 -49.77
N ARG A 6 -10.07 -9.68 -50.07
CA ARG A 6 -9.93 -10.73 -49.04
C ARG A 6 -8.56 -10.70 -48.36
N THR A 7 -7.50 -10.46 -49.14
CA THR A 7 -6.15 -10.29 -48.59
C THR A 7 -6.04 -9.03 -47.74
N ALA A 8 -6.63 -7.92 -48.17
CA ALA A 8 -6.67 -6.70 -47.36
C ALA A 8 -7.44 -6.89 -46.04
N LEU A 9 -8.60 -7.58 -46.09
CA LEU A 9 -9.40 -7.87 -44.90
C LEU A 9 -8.66 -8.80 -43.90
N LEU A 10 -7.96 -9.81 -44.41
CA LEU A 10 -7.14 -10.71 -43.58
C LEU A 10 -5.95 -10.00 -42.94
N VAL A 11 -5.28 -9.11 -43.67
CA VAL A 11 -4.15 -8.33 -43.13
C VAL A 11 -4.63 -7.35 -42.06
N VAL A 12 -5.76 -6.67 -42.25
CA VAL A 12 -6.34 -5.78 -41.22
C VAL A 12 -6.78 -6.58 -39.99
N ALA A 13 -7.42 -7.75 -40.18
CA ALA A 13 -7.83 -8.60 -39.07
C ALA A 13 -6.64 -9.13 -38.27
N VAL A 14 -5.54 -9.50 -38.94
CA VAL A 14 -4.30 -9.94 -38.28
C VAL A 14 -3.61 -8.77 -37.58
N VAL A 15 -3.57 -7.57 -38.17
CA VAL A 15 -2.98 -6.38 -37.51
C VAL A 15 -3.79 -5.96 -36.29
N VAL A 16 -5.13 -6.00 -36.37
CA VAL A 16 -6.01 -5.74 -35.21
C VAL A 16 -5.83 -6.83 -34.16
N ALA A 17 -5.79 -8.10 -34.54
CA ALA A 17 -5.58 -9.20 -33.58
C ALA A 17 -4.19 -9.11 -32.91
N VAL A 18 -3.14 -8.77 -33.67
CA VAL A 18 -1.78 -8.59 -33.14
C VAL A 18 -1.69 -7.35 -32.26
N ALA A 19 -2.35 -6.25 -32.60
CA ALA A 19 -2.42 -5.05 -31.76
C ALA A 19 -3.22 -5.30 -30.47
N SER A 20 -4.32 -6.05 -30.53
CA SER A 20 -5.10 -6.46 -29.36
C SER A 20 -4.31 -7.42 -28.47
N VAL A 21 -3.61 -8.39 -29.05
CA VAL A 21 -2.73 -9.30 -28.29
C VAL A 21 -1.57 -8.53 -27.67
N ALA A 22 -0.93 -7.62 -28.40
CA ALA A 22 0.14 -6.77 -27.87
C ALA A 22 -0.34 -5.82 -26.75
N TYR A 23 -1.58 -5.33 -26.85
CA TYR A 23 -2.23 -4.56 -25.78
C TYR A 23 -2.50 -5.42 -24.54
N LEU A 24 -2.97 -6.66 -24.73
CA LEU A 24 -3.26 -7.60 -23.65
C LEU A 24 -2.01 -8.22 -23.01
N THR A 25 -0.85 -8.19 -23.70
CA THR A 25 0.43 -8.67 -23.16
C THR A 25 1.32 -7.54 -22.65
N ASN A 26 0.86 -6.29 -22.67
CA ASN A 26 1.62 -5.16 -22.14
C ASN A 26 1.54 -5.16 -20.60
N PRO A 27 2.64 -5.35 -19.87
CA PRO A 27 2.64 -5.33 -18.40
C PRO A 27 2.26 -3.96 -17.82
N ALA A 28 2.19 -2.89 -18.63
CA ALA A 28 1.63 -1.61 -18.20
C ALA A 28 0.08 -1.58 -18.17
N VAL A 29 -0.59 -2.64 -18.63
CA VAL A 29 -2.05 -2.82 -18.59
C VAL A 29 -2.37 -3.94 -17.60
N VAL A 30 -2.00 -3.74 -16.33
CA VAL A 30 -2.58 -4.51 -15.24
C VAL A 30 -3.88 -3.80 -14.85
N PRO A 31 -5.07 -4.38 -15.10
CA PRO A 31 -6.29 -3.84 -14.53
C PRO A 31 -6.29 -4.19 -13.04
N GLY A 32 -5.95 -3.24 -12.17
CA GLY A 32 -5.82 -3.54 -10.75
C GLY A 32 -5.86 -2.39 -9.75
N SER A 33 -5.59 -1.13 -10.13
CA SER A 33 -5.64 -0.02 -9.16
C SER A 33 -6.03 1.27 -9.89
N THR A 34 -7.29 1.68 -9.75
CA THR A 34 -7.83 2.91 -10.35
C THR A 34 -7.23 4.17 -9.73
N ASP A 35 -6.49 4.03 -8.63
CA ASP A 35 -5.91 5.09 -7.80
C ASP A 35 -4.42 5.38 -8.10
N GLY A 36 -3.78 4.62 -9.00
CA GLY A 36 -2.39 4.86 -9.42
C GLY A 36 -1.31 4.37 -8.46
N TYR A 37 -1.65 3.55 -7.46
CA TYR A 37 -0.68 2.91 -6.57
C TYR A 37 -0.28 1.51 -7.06
N GLU A 38 0.97 1.15 -6.87
CA GLU A 38 1.39 -0.26 -6.86
C GLU A 38 0.85 -0.91 -5.58
N ARG A 39 0.56 -2.22 -5.63
CA ARG A 39 0.06 -2.98 -4.48
C ARG A 39 0.97 -4.16 -4.17
N THR A 40 1.04 -4.54 -2.90
CA THR A 40 1.78 -5.69 -2.41
C THR A 40 0.97 -6.41 -1.34
N THR A 41 1.14 -7.73 -1.25
CA THR A 41 0.63 -8.50 -0.12
C THR A 41 1.66 -8.48 0.98
N LEU A 42 1.23 -8.17 2.20
CA LEU A 42 2.03 -8.28 3.41
C LEU A 42 1.45 -9.38 4.29
N THR A 43 2.31 -10.27 4.78
CA THR A 43 1.93 -11.26 5.79
C THR A 43 2.59 -10.86 7.11
N VAL A 44 1.78 -10.74 8.17
CA VAL A 44 2.30 -10.51 9.52
C VAL A 44 2.32 -11.84 10.25
N VAL A 45 3.47 -12.19 10.82
CA VAL A 45 3.69 -13.45 11.53
C VAL A 45 4.20 -13.19 12.93
N ASP A 46 3.73 -14.00 13.87
CA ASP A 46 4.22 -14.04 15.25
C ASP A 46 5.70 -14.50 15.25
N ASP A 47 6.56 -13.77 15.95
CA ASP A 47 8.02 -14.03 15.90
C ASP A 47 8.41 -15.37 16.57
N GLU A 48 7.66 -15.81 17.58
CA GLU A 48 7.97 -16.98 18.40
C GLU A 48 7.41 -18.30 17.81
N THR A 49 6.21 -18.23 17.23
CA THR A 49 5.44 -19.40 16.79
C THR A 49 5.40 -19.58 15.29
N ASP A 50 5.81 -18.56 14.52
CA ASP A 50 5.65 -18.48 13.06
C ASP A 50 4.18 -18.60 12.59
N GLU A 51 3.21 -18.35 13.48
CA GLU A 51 1.79 -18.31 13.12
C GLU A 51 1.47 -17.05 12.30
N THR A 52 0.68 -17.20 11.24
CA THR A 52 0.17 -16.04 10.48
C THR A 52 -0.91 -15.32 11.28
N LEU A 53 -0.63 -14.08 11.67
CA LEU A 53 -1.56 -13.21 12.39
C LEU A 53 -2.48 -12.44 11.44
N ALA A 54 -1.96 -12.01 10.29
CA ALA A 54 -2.71 -11.22 9.32
C ALA A 54 -2.17 -11.32 7.89
N THR A 55 -3.02 -10.99 6.92
CA THR A 55 -2.64 -10.76 5.53
C THR A 55 -3.28 -9.47 5.05
N VAL A 56 -2.46 -8.55 4.52
CA VAL A 56 -2.85 -7.18 4.19
C VAL A 56 -2.54 -6.90 2.72
N ASP A 57 -3.52 -6.43 1.97
CA ASP A 57 -3.33 -5.87 0.63
C ASP A 57 -2.98 -4.38 0.74
N ALA A 58 -1.70 -4.06 0.62
CA ALA A 58 -1.18 -2.73 0.88
C ALA A 58 -0.84 -1.95 -0.40
N ARG A 59 -1.30 -0.70 -0.45
CA ARG A 59 -0.80 0.29 -1.43
C ARG A 59 0.64 0.67 -1.11
N VAL A 60 1.52 0.75 -2.10
CA VAL A 60 2.95 1.02 -1.89
C VAL A 60 3.26 2.51 -2.06
N ALA A 61 3.72 3.14 -0.98
CA ALA A 61 4.18 4.52 -0.92
C ALA A 61 5.72 4.58 -0.86
N ASP A 62 6.37 4.40 -2.00
CA ASP A 62 7.83 4.34 -2.19
C ASP A 62 8.47 5.66 -2.64
N THR A 63 7.67 6.62 -3.09
CA THR A 63 8.14 7.97 -3.45
C THR A 63 7.83 8.98 -2.36
N ARG A 64 8.62 10.06 -2.30
CA ARG A 64 8.36 11.18 -1.35
C ARG A 64 6.94 11.76 -1.51
N ALA A 65 6.42 11.83 -2.73
CA ALA A 65 5.07 12.32 -2.99
C ALA A 65 4.01 11.38 -2.42
N LYS A 66 4.09 10.08 -2.75
CA LYS A 66 3.19 9.05 -2.21
C LYS A 66 3.24 9.02 -0.67
N ARG A 67 4.44 9.07 -0.07
CA ARG A 67 4.61 9.12 1.41
C ARG A 67 4.06 10.39 2.04
N PHE A 68 4.10 11.52 1.33
CA PHE A 68 3.56 12.78 1.84
C PHE A 68 2.03 12.79 1.81
N THR A 69 1.43 12.27 0.74
CA THR A 69 -0.03 12.12 0.63
C THR A 69 -0.55 11.07 1.62
N GLY A 70 0.10 9.91 1.70
CA GLY A 70 -0.36 8.82 2.55
C GLY A 70 -1.82 8.47 2.25
N LEU A 71 -2.61 8.36 3.30
CA LEU A 71 -4.05 8.08 3.24
C LEU A 71 -4.95 9.34 3.28
N SER A 72 -4.41 10.56 3.24
CA SER A 72 -5.21 11.79 3.34
C SER A 72 -6.26 11.95 2.24
N ASP A 73 -6.01 11.44 1.03
CA ASP A 73 -6.97 11.47 -0.09
C ASP A 73 -7.89 10.22 -0.12
N THR A 74 -7.94 9.46 0.99
CA THR A 74 -8.75 8.24 1.11
C THR A 74 -9.90 8.48 2.08
N GLU A 75 -11.14 8.18 1.67
CA GLU A 75 -12.34 8.35 2.52
C GLU A 75 -12.57 7.16 3.47
N SER A 76 -12.12 5.96 3.11
CA SER A 76 -12.19 4.76 3.96
C SER A 76 -11.17 3.70 3.54
N LEU A 77 -10.82 2.81 4.48
CA LEU A 77 -9.90 1.68 4.27
C LEU A 77 -10.62 0.39 4.65
N ALA A 78 -10.61 -0.62 3.77
CA ALA A 78 -11.23 -1.91 4.10
C ALA A 78 -10.40 -2.67 5.16
N GLU A 79 -11.03 -3.63 5.86
CA GLU A 79 -10.43 -4.31 7.02
C GLU A 79 -9.07 -4.95 6.72
N ASN A 80 -8.84 -5.48 5.52
CA ASN A 80 -7.57 -6.12 5.14
C ASN A 80 -6.74 -5.27 4.16
N GLU A 81 -7.02 -3.97 4.06
CA GLU A 81 -6.23 -3.04 3.26
C GLU A 81 -5.30 -2.23 4.14
N GLY A 82 -4.18 -1.80 3.56
CA GLY A 82 -3.23 -0.93 4.24
C GLY A 82 -2.48 -0.02 3.29
N MET A 83 -1.55 0.74 3.84
CA MET A 83 -0.54 1.44 3.07
C MET A 83 0.86 1.12 3.59
N TRP A 84 1.72 0.66 2.69
CA TRP A 84 3.10 0.29 2.93
C TRP A 84 4.04 1.39 2.47
N PHE A 85 4.60 2.12 3.44
CA PHE A 85 5.55 3.19 3.19
C PHE A 85 6.96 2.63 3.16
N VAL A 86 7.68 2.87 2.07
CA VAL A 86 9.07 2.44 1.90
C VAL A 86 9.99 3.65 1.97
N HIS A 87 10.90 3.69 2.94
CA HIS A 87 11.94 4.72 3.04
C HIS A 87 13.25 4.23 2.43
N ASP A 88 14.07 5.19 1.97
CA ASP A 88 15.34 4.92 1.30
C ASP A 88 16.40 4.27 2.23
N SER A 89 16.25 4.45 3.54
CA SER A 89 17.15 3.93 4.56
C SER A 89 16.42 3.67 5.88
N SER A 90 16.93 2.80 6.72
CA SER A 90 16.48 2.70 8.11
C SER A 90 16.75 4.01 8.87
N GLY A 91 15.79 4.46 9.66
CA GLY A 91 15.91 5.69 10.43
C GLY A 91 14.76 5.90 11.42
N THR A 92 14.74 7.06 12.07
CA THR A 92 13.60 7.50 12.88
C THR A 92 12.71 8.42 12.07
N TYR A 93 11.45 8.02 11.91
CA TYR A 93 10.46 8.76 11.14
C TYR A 93 9.31 9.22 12.03
N ALA A 94 8.58 10.24 11.55
CA ALA A 94 7.41 10.78 12.23
C ALA A 94 6.25 10.86 11.24
N TYR A 95 5.12 10.30 11.63
CA TYR A 95 3.86 10.34 10.90
C TYR A 95 2.86 11.21 11.65
N VAL A 96 1.91 11.78 10.91
CA VAL A 96 0.89 12.69 11.41
C VAL A 96 -0.44 12.36 10.75
N MET A 97 -1.55 12.59 11.44
CA MET A 97 -2.90 12.40 10.92
C MET A 97 -3.40 13.68 10.20
N ARG A 98 -2.62 14.17 9.23
CA ARG A 98 -2.97 15.38 8.46
C ARG A 98 -4.10 15.05 7.48
N ASP A 99 -5.14 15.88 7.49
CA ASP A 99 -6.28 15.78 6.55
C ASP A 99 -6.82 14.34 6.43
N MET A 100 -6.95 13.65 7.57
CA MET A 100 -7.45 12.27 7.63
C MET A 100 -8.94 12.23 7.95
N ASP A 101 -9.67 11.32 7.28
CA ASP A 101 -11.11 11.09 7.52
C ASP A 101 -11.39 9.97 8.54
N PHE A 102 -10.40 9.14 8.85
CA PHE A 102 -10.51 8.03 9.78
C PHE A 102 -9.23 7.80 10.60
N PRO A 103 -9.34 7.22 11.82
CA PRO A 103 -8.19 6.88 12.63
C PRO A 103 -7.43 5.66 12.06
N LEU A 104 -6.18 5.49 12.45
CA LEU A 104 -5.27 4.45 11.93
C LEU A 104 -4.42 3.80 13.01
N ASP A 105 -4.00 2.57 12.78
CA ASP A 105 -2.82 2.01 13.42
C ASP A 105 -1.58 2.33 12.57
N ILE A 106 -0.52 2.82 13.21
CA ILE A 106 0.76 3.17 12.56
C ILE A 106 1.85 2.24 13.08
N VAL A 107 2.28 1.31 12.23
CA VAL A 107 3.20 0.23 12.56
C VAL A 107 4.57 0.51 11.94
N PHE A 108 5.59 0.75 12.77
CA PHE A 108 6.96 0.97 12.31
C PHE A 108 7.71 -0.36 12.19
N VAL A 109 8.34 -0.59 11.04
CA VAL A 109 8.96 -1.88 10.70
C VAL A 109 10.43 -1.70 10.30
N ALA A 110 11.30 -2.48 10.91
CA ALA A 110 12.73 -2.51 10.62
C ALA A 110 13.03 -3.14 9.25
N GLU A 111 14.25 -2.96 8.75
CA GLU A 111 14.66 -3.49 7.44
C GLU A 111 14.56 -5.02 7.32
N ASN A 112 14.72 -5.73 8.44
CA ASN A 112 14.58 -7.18 8.54
C ASN A 112 13.12 -7.65 8.73
N GLY A 113 12.14 -6.75 8.66
CA GLY A 113 10.73 -7.07 8.83
C GLY A 113 10.22 -6.97 10.27
N THR A 114 11.06 -6.80 11.29
CA THR A 114 10.61 -6.73 12.69
C THR A 114 9.80 -5.47 12.97
N ILE A 115 8.61 -5.62 13.56
CA ILE A 115 7.81 -4.52 14.08
C ILE A 115 8.49 -3.93 15.31
N THR A 116 8.87 -2.66 15.24
CA THR A 116 9.58 -1.98 16.33
C THR A 116 8.66 -1.18 17.24
N ARG A 117 7.51 -0.76 16.72
CA ARG A 117 6.56 0.10 17.42
C ARG A 117 5.22 0.15 16.70
N ILE A 118 4.16 0.17 17.49
CA ILE A 118 2.79 0.41 17.04
C ILE A 118 2.28 1.65 17.75
N HIS A 119 1.53 2.50 17.04
CA HIS A 119 0.74 3.58 17.61
C HIS A 119 -0.70 3.45 17.13
N HIS A 120 -1.65 3.68 18.04
CA HIS A 120 -3.06 3.88 17.71
C HIS A 120 -3.29 5.38 17.56
N ALA A 121 -3.50 5.85 16.33
CA ALA A 121 -3.58 7.26 15.99
C ALA A 121 -5.04 7.69 15.75
N GLU A 122 -5.56 8.48 16.68
CA GLU A 122 -6.87 9.11 16.56
C GLU A 122 -6.84 10.32 15.60
N LEU A 123 -8.01 10.74 15.13
CA LEU A 123 -8.15 11.97 14.35
C LEU A 123 -7.71 13.19 15.17
N ALA A 124 -7.03 14.12 14.51
CA ALA A 124 -6.74 15.41 15.13
C ALA A 124 -8.05 16.18 15.41
N PRO A 125 -8.15 16.91 16.53
CA PRO A 125 -9.29 17.78 16.77
C PRO A 125 -9.52 18.77 15.63
N GLU A 126 -10.78 19.09 15.34
CA GLU A 126 -11.11 20.07 14.30
C GLU A 126 -10.40 21.41 14.54
N GLY A 127 -9.84 21.98 13.48
CA GLY A 127 -9.11 23.25 13.52
C GLY A 127 -7.66 23.15 14.04
N THR A 128 -7.14 21.94 14.28
CA THR A 128 -5.71 21.75 14.58
C THR A 128 -4.85 22.19 13.40
N SER A 129 -3.86 23.06 13.64
CA SER A 129 -2.93 23.49 12.60
C SER A 129 -1.91 22.39 12.27
N GLU A 130 -1.36 22.37 11.05
CA GLU A 130 -0.34 21.37 10.67
C GLU A 130 0.87 21.36 11.62
N SER A 131 1.26 22.51 12.18
CA SER A 131 2.36 22.59 13.14
C SER A 131 2.07 21.96 14.49
N ASP A 132 0.78 21.86 14.86
CA ASP A 132 0.32 21.35 16.15
C ASP A 132 -0.09 19.86 16.10
N LEU A 133 -0.07 19.24 14.92
CA LEU A 133 -0.38 17.82 14.77
C LEU A 133 0.56 16.95 15.61
N THR A 134 -0.04 15.95 16.28
CA THR A 134 0.68 14.90 16.99
C THR A 134 1.60 14.16 16.02
N ARG A 135 2.87 13.99 16.44
CA ARG A 135 3.90 13.30 15.66
C ARG A 135 4.16 11.92 16.25
N TYR A 136 3.58 10.90 15.64
CA TYR A 136 3.80 9.50 15.97
C TYR A 136 5.17 9.08 15.45
N ARG A 137 6.11 8.84 16.37
CA ARG A 137 7.52 8.55 16.04
C ARG A 137 7.85 7.09 16.26
N GLY A 138 8.66 6.52 15.38
CA GLY A 138 9.21 5.18 15.51
C GLY A 138 10.46 5.00 14.64
N THR A 139 11.10 3.84 14.78
CA THR A 139 12.34 3.52 14.06
C THR A 139 12.05 2.40 13.07
N GLY A 140 12.50 2.53 11.83
CA GLY A 140 12.27 1.51 10.83
C GLY A 140 12.80 1.93 9.47
N LYS A 141 12.74 1.01 8.52
CA LYS A 141 12.87 1.31 7.10
C LYS A 141 11.49 1.47 6.44
N TYR A 142 10.48 0.85 7.05
CA TYR A 142 9.13 0.83 6.53
C TYR A 142 8.13 1.28 7.60
N VAL A 143 6.96 1.69 7.15
CA VAL A 143 5.79 1.93 8.00
C VAL A 143 4.58 1.30 7.33
N LEU A 144 3.76 0.61 8.09
CA LEU A 144 2.48 0.04 7.66
C LEU A 144 1.35 0.78 8.38
N GLU A 145 0.48 1.43 7.62
CA GLU A 145 -0.78 1.99 8.12
C GLU A 145 -1.92 0.99 7.89
N LEU A 146 -2.70 0.74 8.95
CA LEU A 146 -3.80 -0.22 9.01
C LEU A 146 -5.06 0.43 9.60
N PRO A 147 -6.24 -0.18 9.44
CA PRO A 147 -7.44 0.25 10.15
C PRO A 147 -7.17 0.36 11.66
N TYR A 148 -7.78 1.36 12.31
CA TYR A 148 -7.59 1.59 13.73
C TYR A 148 -8.03 0.39 14.57
N GLY A 149 -7.16 -0.06 15.47
CA GLY A 149 -7.39 -1.21 16.35
C GLY A 149 -7.14 -2.56 15.69
N TYR A 150 -6.81 -2.60 14.39
CA TYR A 150 -6.55 -3.85 13.67
C TYR A 150 -5.47 -4.68 14.35
N THR A 151 -4.39 -4.05 14.82
CA THR A 151 -3.32 -4.80 15.49
C THR A 151 -3.78 -5.45 16.80
N ASN A 152 -4.75 -4.83 17.49
CA ASN A 152 -5.34 -5.44 18.69
C ASN A 152 -6.24 -6.62 18.36
N GLU A 153 -7.01 -6.52 17.27
CA GLU A 153 -7.95 -7.57 16.84
C GLU A 153 -7.24 -8.81 16.33
N THR A 154 -6.10 -8.64 15.66
CA THR A 154 -5.29 -9.75 15.12
C THR A 154 -4.18 -10.22 16.05
N GLY A 155 -3.96 -9.54 17.19
CA GLY A 155 -2.89 -9.87 18.13
C GLY A 155 -1.48 -9.55 17.63
N ILE A 156 -1.35 -8.57 16.73
CA ILE A 156 -0.04 -8.10 16.25
C ILE A 156 0.58 -7.19 17.30
N ASP A 157 1.81 -7.50 17.68
CA ASP A 157 2.58 -6.78 18.69
C ASP A 157 3.98 -6.38 18.20
N ALA A 158 4.64 -5.50 18.97
CA ALA A 158 6.04 -5.19 18.71
C ALA A 158 6.93 -6.41 19.00
N GLY A 159 7.73 -6.81 18.02
CA GLY A 159 8.51 -8.05 18.04
C GLY A 159 8.19 -8.94 16.84
N ASP A 160 6.93 -8.96 16.42
CA ASP A 160 6.45 -9.72 15.26
C ASP A 160 7.11 -9.27 13.95
N ARG A 161 6.92 -10.05 12.89
CA ARG A 161 7.57 -9.81 11.60
C ARG A 161 6.57 -9.58 10.49
N VAL A 162 6.87 -8.62 9.63
CA VAL A 162 6.18 -8.38 8.36
C VAL A 162 7.01 -8.96 7.24
N GLU A 163 6.39 -9.83 6.45
CA GLU A 163 6.95 -10.46 5.27
C GLU A 163 6.27 -9.89 4.02
N VAL A 164 7.07 -9.60 2.99
CA VAL A 164 6.60 -9.05 1.71
C VAL A 164 6.69 -10.16 0.66
N GLU A 165 5.60 -10.44 -0.03
CA GLU A 165 5.55 -11.43 -1.12
C GLU A 165 6.07 -10.90 -2.47
#